data_AF-A0A1L2ZN08-F1
#
_entry.id   AF-A0A1L2ZN08-F1
#
_cell.length_a   1.000
_cell.length_b   1.000
_cell.length_c   1.000
_cell.angle_alpha   90.00
_cell.angle_beta   90.00
_cell.angle_gamma   90.00
#
_symmetry.space_group_name_H-M   'P 1'
#
loop_
_entity.id
_entity.type
_entity.pdbx_description
1 polymer ?
#
loop_
_entity_poly.entity_id
_entity_poly.type
_entity_poly.pdbx_seq_one_letter_code
_entity_poly.pdbx_strand_id
1 'polypeptide(L)'
;MNKPPSEAVRTAAEGQDFETTDLASRRKSSRGRLDLGLILRTGAELIEDESIHQLSMRNLAARLGVQAMSLYRYVPSRDVLIDGIVELVLEDLESNPEVHKEATEGWESFVRRLSHGFRKVAQEHPQVFPVIATRPPEAPWIRPPMRSLTWINRFLQALRESGFSEEATVRAYRAYSSFLLGHLLLELAGADVDISDVGPESGSCGAHDDARGSDLSEYPFIEELEPKLRENHAGEEFERALDRTISYIAQLKDA
;
A
#
# COMPACT_ATOMS: atom_id res chain seq x y z
N MET A 1 11.46 -70.91 48.23
CA MET A 1 11.84 -70.41 46.89
C MET A 1 12.29 -68.96 47.05
N ASN A 2 13.53 -68.68 46.66
CA ASN A 2 14.24 -67.40 46.45
C ASN A 2 14.11 -66.20 47.41
N LYS A 3 15.30 -65.81 47.86
CA LYS A 3 15.75 -64.62 48.58
C LYS A 3 16.01 -63.46 47.56
N PRO A 4 16.62 -62.32 47.95
CA PRO A 4 16.08 -60.97 48.20
C PRO A 4 16.67 -59.97 47.14
N PRO A 5 17.27 -58.77 47.44
CA PRO A 5 17.03 -57.68 48.41
C PRO A 5 17.01 -56.28 47.74
N SER A 6 16.78 -55.21 48.52
CA SER A 6 17.44 -53.91 48.27
C SER A 6 17.58 -53.11 49.58
N GLU A 7 18.77 -53.24 50.17
CA GLU A 7 19.46 -52.22 50.98
C GLU A 7 20.11 -51.21 50.01
N ALA A 8 20.54 -49.99 50.32
CA ALA A 8 20.43 -49.03 51.42
C ALA A 8 21.38 -47.85 51.04
N VAL A 9 21.47 -46.83 51.92
CA VAL A 9 22.67 -46.00 52.21
C VAL A 9 22.81 -44.60 51.55
N ARG A 10 22.62 -43.56 52.40
CA ARG A 10 23.40 -42.28 52.58
C ARG A 10 23.36 -41.21 51.47
N THR A 11 23.65 -39.91 51.66
CA THR A 11 23.87 -38.94 52.76
C THR A 11 24.05 -37.55 52.10
N ALA A 12 23.58 -36.48 52.78
CA ALA A 12 23.96 -35.04 52.77
C ALA A 12 24.57 -34.31 51.55
N ALA A 13 24.06 -33.09 51.28
CA ALA A 13 24.75 -31.79 51.48
C ALA A 13 24.47 -30.73 50.37
N GLU A 14 24.13 -29.52 50.84
CA GLU A 14 24.50 -28.18 50.32
C GLU A 14 23.90 -27.55 49.04
N GLY A 15 23.50 -26.28 49.22
CA GLY A 15 23.48 -25.19 48.23
C GLY A 15 22.18 -25.01 47.45
N GLN A 16 21.71 -23.82 47.10
CA GLN A 16 22.20 -22.45 47.23
C GLN A 16 21.05 -21.53 46.78
N ASP A 17 20.80 -20.44 47.52
CA ASP A 17 20.05 -19.29 47.04
C ASP A 17 20.73 -18.72 45.79
N PHE A 18 20.03 -18.60 44.65
CA PHE A 18 20.30 -17.60 43.60
C PHE A 18 19.25 -17.70 42.48
N GLU A 19 18.07 -17.10 42.68
CA GLU A 19 17.10 -16.98 41.59
C GLU A 19 16.32 -15.66 41.70
N THR A 20 16.99 -14.53 41.48
CA THR A 20 16.28 -13.23 41.32
C THR A 20 16.91 -12.32 40.26
N THR A 21 17.92 -12.79 39.50
CA THR A 21 18.62 -11.95 38.51
C THR A 21 18.16 -12.22 37.05
N ASP A 22 17.41 -13.29 36.78
CA ASP A 22 17.13 -13.70 35.39
C ASP A 22 15.92 -13.00 34.72
N LEU A 23 15.02 -12.40 35.49
CA LEU A 23 13.82 -11.75 34.94
C LEU A 23 14.12 -10.39 34.26
N ALA A 24 15.18 -9.68 34.69
CA ALA A 24 15.61 -8.43 34.08
C ALA A 24 16.48 -8.63 32.83
N SER A 25 17.20 -9.76 32.75
CA SER A 25 18.00 -10.17 31.59
C SER A 25 17.11 -10.59 30.41
N ARG A 26 16.00 -11.27 30.71
CA ARG A 26 15.04 -11.77 29.71
C ARG A 26 14.18 -10.67 29.05
N ARG A 27 14.10 -9.47 29.65
CA ARG A 27 13.49 -8.27 29.03
C ARG A 27 14.42 -7.54 28.06
N LYS A 28 15.70 -7.89 27.98
CA LYS A 28 16.70 -7.25 27.09
C LYS A 28 17.00 -8.02 25.80
N SER A 29 16.46 -9.22 25.63
CA SER A 29 16.69 -10.07 24.45
C SER A 29 15.54 -10.13 23.45
N SER A 30 14.45 -9.36 23.64
CA SER A 30 13.43 -9.15 22.61
C SER A 30 13.76 -8.00 21.65
N ARG A 31 15.04 -7.63 21.48
CA ARG A 31 15.44 -6.86 20.30
C ARG A 31 15.24 -7.78 19.11
N GLY A 32 14.06 -7.71 18.52
CA GLY A 32 13.68 -8.44 17.32
C GLY A 32 14.83 -8.36 16.33
N ARG A 33 15.28 -9.52 15.89
CA ARG A 33 16.38 -9.63 14.93
C ARG A 33 15.99 -8.77 13.73
N LEU A 34 16.85 -7.83 13.35
CA LEU A 34 16.63 -7.01 12.17
C LEU A 34 16.40 -7.94 10.95
N ASP A 35 15.24 -7.82 10.31
CA ASP A 35 14.89 -8.52 9.08
C ASP A 35 14.26 -7.55 8.07
N LEU A 36 14.15 -8.00 6.82
CA LEU A 36 13.67 -7.16 5.73
C LEU A 36 12.22 -6.72 5.97
N GLY A 37 11.33 -7.61 6.40
CA GLY A 37 9.92 -7.28 6.62
C GLY A 37 9.73 -6.22 7.69
N LEU A 38 10.50 -6.27 8.78
CA LEU A 38 10.50 -5.23 9.82
C LEU A 38 10.99 -3.88 9.28
N ILE A 39 12.06 -3.89 8.46
CA ILE A 39 12.59 -2.67 7.82
C ILE A 39 11.54 -2.03 6.93
N LEU A 40 10.89 -2.82 6.06
CA LEU A 40 9.89 -2.34 5.12
C LEU A 40 8.64 -1.80 5.85
N ARG A 41 8.09 -2.54 6.82
CA ARG A 41 6.94 -2.06 7.62
C ARG A 41 7.25 -0.76 8.37
N THR A 42 8.40 -0.68 9.03
CA THR A 42 8.79 0.54 9.75
C THR A 42 9.02 1.71 8.78
N GLY A 43 9.49 1.42 7.57
CA GLY A 43 9.61 2.40 6.50
C GLY A 43 8.25 2.91 6.00
N ALA A 44 7.28 2.01 5.81
CA ALA A 44 5.91 2.36 5.44
C ALA A 44 5.25 3.21 6.54
N GLU A 45 5.34 2.79 7.80
CA GLU A 45 4.86 3.58 8.96
C GLU A 45 5.48 4.97 9.02
N LEU A 46 6.77 5.10 8.70
CA LEU A 46 7.44 6.41 8.67
C LEU A 46 6.88 7.31 7.55
N ILE A 47 6.54 6.75 6.39
CA ILE A 47 5.91 7.51 5.29
C ILE A 47 4.50 7.95 5.71
N GLU A 48 3.72 7.06 6.30
CA GLU A 48 2.35 7.36 6.75
C GLU A 48 2.32 8.42 7.87
N ASP A 49 3.28 8.39 8.79
CA ASP A 49 3.35 9.36 9.89
C ASP A 49 3.88 10.74 9.49
N GLU A 50 4.87 10.79 8.57
CA GLU A 50 5.67 12.02 8.36
C GLU A 50 5.75 12.51 6.92
N SER A 51 5.45 11.69 5.91
CA SER A 51 5.72 11.84 4.46
C SER A 51 6.93 11.07 3.92
N ILE A 52 6.90 10.82 2.61
CA ILE A 52 7.97 10.18 1.85
C ILE A 52 9.30 10.93 1.92
N HIS A 53 9.31 12.26 2.03
CA HIS A 53 10.54 13.07 2.08
C HIS A 53 11.34 12.82 3.35
N GLN A 54 10.67 12.45 4.44
CA GLN A 54 11.29 12.13 5.72
C GLN A 54 11.85 10.71 5.78
N LEU A 55 11.50 9.85 4.82
CA LEU A 55 12.12 8.54 4.67
C LEU A 55 13.59 8.69 4.28
N SER A 56 14.49 8.59 5.27
CA SER A 56 15.92 8.48 5.05
C SER A 56 16.48 7.26 5.78
N MET A 57 17.61 6.71 5.30
CA MET A 57 18.28 5.59 5.96
C MET A 57 18.62 5.91 7.42
N ARG A 58 18.91 7.19 7.73
CA ARG A 58 19.20 7.65 9.09
C ARG A 58 17.95 7.69 9.96
N ASN A 59 16.85 8.26 9.47
CA ASN A 59 15.59 8.37 10.22
C ASN A 59 15.01 6.97 10.47
N LEU A 60 15.03 6.10 9.46
CA LEU A 60 14.60 4.72 9.59
C LEU A 60 15.46 3.95 10.61
N ALA A 61 16.79 4.08 10.55
CA ALA A 61 17.68 3.43 11.51
C ALA A 61 17.46 3.93 12.94
N ALA A 62 17.23 5.24 13.12
CA ALA A 62 16.90 5.83 14.41
C ALA A 62 15.58 5.26 14.95
N ARG A 63 14.54 5.16 14.11
CA ARG A 63 13.23 4.59 14.47
C ARG A 63 13.33 3.10 14.83
N LEU A 64 14.19 2.35 14.15
CA LEU A 64 14.50 0.94 14.44
C LEU A 64 15.47 0.73 15.63
N GLY A 65 16.10 1.79 16.14
CA GLY A 65 17.12 1.70 17.20
C GLY A 65 18.41 0.96 16.78
N VAL A 66 18.76 1.01 15.48
CA VAL A 66 19.95 0.36 14.91
C VAL A 66 20.87 1.38 14.24
N GLN A 67 22.07 0.95 13.86
CA GLN A 67 22.97 1.79 13.04
C GLN A 67 22.55 1.74 11.57
N ALA A 68 22.64 2.86 10.85
CA ALA A 68 22.27 2.92 9.43
C ALA A 68 23.00 1.89 8.56
N MET A 69 24.27 1.58 8.89
CA MET A 69 25.06 0.54 8.22
C MET A 69 24.42 -0.85 8.28
N SER A 70 23.62 -1.14 9.31
CA SER A 70 22.91 -2.42 9.41
C SER A 70 21.79 -2.56 8.37
N LEU A 71 21.18 -1.45 7.95
CA LEU A 71 20.10 -1.46 6.96
C LEU A 71 20.60 -1.76 5.54
N TYR A 72 21.77 -1.23 5.19
CA TYR A 72 22.38 -1.42 3.86
C TYR A 72 22.66 -2.89 3.50
N ARG A 73 22.71 -3.78 4.50
CA ARG A 73 22.81 -5.24 4.29
C ARG A 73 21.53 -5.83 3.68
N TYR A 74 20.38 -5.21 3.91
CA TYR A 74 19.06 -5.67 3.47
C TYR A 74 18.55 -4.83 2.29
N VAL A 75 18.72 -3.51 2.37
CA VAL A 75 18.26 -2.53 1.38
C VAL A 75 19.45 -1.64 0.99
N PRO A 76 20.13 -1.91 -0.14
CA PRO A 76 21.39 -1.24 -0.49
C PRO A 76 21.21 0.24 -0.84
N SER A 77 19.98 0.71 -1.08
CA SER A 77 19.68 2.11 -1.33
C SER A 77 18.29 2.49 -0.81
N ARG A 78 18.03 3.80 -0.71
CA ARG A 78 16.69 4.34 -0.42
C ARG A 78 15.68 3.94 -1.49
N ASP A 79 16.10 3.86 -2.76
CA ASP A 79 15.22 3.43 -3.84
C ASP A 79 14.78 1.98 -3.68
N VAL A 80 15.71 1.07 -3.37
CA VAL A 80 15.36 -0.35 -3.12
C VAL A 80 14.45 -0.50 -1.89
N LEU A 81 14.63 0.35 -0.87
CA LEU A 81 13.71 0.42 0.27
C LEU A 81 12.30 0.83 -0.18
N ILE A 82 12.18 1.86 -1.01
CA ILE A 82 10.87 2.34 -1.50
C ILE A 82 10.21 1.28 -2.38
N ASP A 83 10.95 0.65 -3.29
CA ASP A 83 10.42 -0.44 -4.13
C ASP A 83 9.90 -1.59 -3.26
N GLY A 84 10.64 -1.98 -2.22
CA GLY A 84 10.17 -2.99 -1.26
C GLY A 84 8.95 -2.55 -0.46
N ILE A 85 8.82 -1.27 -0.09
CA ILE A 85 7.62 -0.74 0.57
C ILE A 85 6.42 -0.78 -0.37
N VAL A 86 6.60 -0.41 -1.63
CA VAL A 86 5.56 -0.48 -2.68
C VAL A 86 5.09 -1.92 -2.86
N GLU A 87 6.02 -2.88 -2.94
CA GLU A 87 5.69 -4.30 -3.01
C GLU A 87 4.92 -4.76 -1.77
N LEU A 88 5.39 -4.43 -0.57
CA LEU A 88 4.75 -4.76 0.70
C LEU A 88 3.30 -4.23 0.76
N VAL A 89 3.06 -2.99 0.37
CA VAL A 89 1.70 -2.42 0.37
C VAL A 89 0.82 -3.06 -0.70
N LEU A 90 1.38 -3.47 -1.84
CA LEU A 90 0.63 -4.22 -2.85
C LEU A 90 0.33 -5.68 -2.44
N GLU A 91 1.04 -6.24 -1.45
CA GLU A 91 0.68 -7.51 -0.84
C GLU A 91 -0.65 -7.44 -0.06
N ASP A 92 -1.07 -6.25 0.40
CA ASP A 92 -2.39 -6.07 1.02
C ASP A 92 -3.52 -6.31 0.02
N LEU A 93 -3.31 -5.97 -1.26
CA LEU A 93 -4.24 -6.32 -2.33
C LEU A 93 -4.30 -7.84 -2.55
N GLU A 94 -3.13 -8.49 -2.53
CA GLU A 94 -2.99 -9.93 -2.75
C GLU A 94 -3.61 -10.77 -1.62
N SER A 95 -3.54 -10.27 -0.39
CA SER A 95 -4.08 -10.91 0.81
C SER A 95 -5.55 -10.57 1.08
N ASN A 96 -6.13 -9.63 0.34
CA ASN A 96 -7.51 -9.23 0.51
C ASN A 96 -8.47 -10.36 0.04
N PRO A 97 -9.25 -10.97 0.96
CA PRO A 97 -10.12 -12.09 0.62
C PRO A 97 -11.25 -11.72 -0.34
N GLU A 98 -11.62 -10.44 -0.40
CA GLU A 98 -12.68 -9.93 -1.28
C GLU A 98 -12.19 -9.72 -2.72
N VAL A 99 -10.88 -9.83 -2.99
CA VAL A 99 -10.30 -9.64 -4.33
C VAL A 99 -9.96 -10.99 -4.93
N HIS A 100 -10.91 -11.55 -5.68
CA HIS A 100 -10.72 -12.84 -6.32
C HIS A 100 -9.84 -12.71 -7.58
N LYS A 101 -8.84 -13.59 -7.70
CA LYS A 101 -7.96 -13.66 -8.89
C LYS A 101 -8.63 -14.27 -10.11
N GLU A 102 -9.72 -15.01 -9.89
CA GLU A 102 -10.46 -15.69 -10.95
C GLU A 102 -11.76 -14.92 -11.24
N ALA A 103 -12.10 -14.82 -12.53
CA ALA A 103 -13.31 -14.16 -13.00
C ALA A 103 -14.51 -15.12 -13.05
N THR A 104 -14.73 -15.90 -11.98
CA THR A 104 -15.77 -16.94 -11.90
C THR A 104 -17.20 -16.41 -12.11
N GLU A 105 -17.43 -15.15 -11.74
CA GLU A 105 -18.71 -14.44 -11.88
C GLU A 105 -18.73 -13.48 -13.09
N GLY A 106 -17.79 -13.64 -14.01
CA GLY A 106 -17.61 -12.74 -15.15
C GLY A 106 -16.56 -11.65 -14.90
N TRP A 107 -16.13 -11.04 -16.00
CA TRP A 107 -15.08 -10.03 -15.98
C TRP A 107 -15.53 -8.73 -15.30
N GLU A 108 -16.82 -8.37 -15.38
CA GLU A 108 -17.38 -7.18 -14.73
C GLU A 108 -17.20 -7.26 -13.21
N SER A 109 -17.56 -8.41 -12.63
CA SER A 109 -17.42 -8.68 -11.20
C SER A 109 -15.95 -8.69 -10.77
N PHE A 110 -15.07 -9.27 -11.60
CA PHE A 110 -13.63 -9.22 -11.39
C PHE A 110 -13.09 -7.78 -11.36
N VAL A 111 -13.43 -6.95 -12.35
CA VAL A 111 -12.99 -5.55 -12.42
C VAL A 111 -13.49 -4.77 -11.22
N ARG A 112 -14.74 -4.99 -10.80
CA ARG A 112 -15.32 -4.32 -9.63
C ARG A 112 -14.56 -4.67 -8.35
N ARG A 113 -14.37 -5.95 -8.05
CA ARG A 113 -13.61 -6.41 -6.87
C ARG A 113 -12.20 -5.86 -6.86
N LEU A 114 -11.50 -5.92 -8.00
CA LEU A 114 -10.16 -5.39 -8.14
C LEU A 114 -10.11 -3.88 -7.87
N SER A 115 -11.09 -3.12 -8.36
CA SER A 115 -11.20 -1.67 -8.14
C SER A 115 -11.37 -1.34 -6.66
N HIS A 116 -12.28 -2.04 -5.97
CA HIS A 116 -12.46 -1.86 -4.52
C HIS A 116 -11.22 -2.26 -3.73
N GLY A 117 -10.51 -3.31 -4.16
CA GLY A 117 -9.24 -3.72 -3.57
C GLY A 117 -8.21 -2.60 -3.63
N PHE A 118 -7.99 -2.01 -4.81
CA PHE A 118 -7.08 -0.86 -4.95
C PHE A 118 -7.53 0.36 -4.17
N ARG A 119 -8.84 0.65 -4.15
CA ARG A 119 -9.39 1.74 -3.36
C ARG A 119 -9.14 1.57 -1.87
N LYS A 120 -9.32 0.34 -1.36
CA LYS A 120 -9.02 0.00 0.03
C LYS A 120 -7.54 0.20 0.35
N VAL A 121 -6.63 -0.28 -0.51
CA VAL A 121 -5.18 -0.04 -0.35
C VAL A 121 -4.86 1.46 -0.35
N ALA A 122 -5.48 2.26 -1.22
CA ALA A 122 -5.30 3.70 -1.24
C ALA A 122 -5.76 4.35 0.08
N GLN A 123 -6.89 3.92 0.63
CA GLN A 123 -7.45 4.44 1.88
C GLN A 123 -6.67 4.00 3.12
N GLU A 124 -6.10 2.79 3.11
CA GLU A 124 -5.29 2.25 4.21
C GLU A 124 -3.87 2.82 4.21
N HIS A 125 -3.35 3.20 3.03
CA HIS A 125 -2.00 3.73 2.85
C HIS A 125 -2.01 5.05 2.07
N PRO A 126 -2.66 6.11 2.59
CA PRO A 126 -2.87 7.37 1.88
C PRO A 126 -1.56 8.08 1.52
N GLN A 127 -0.49 7.95 2.31
CA GLN A 127 0.80 8.59 2.02
C GLN A 127 1.70 7.73 1.12
N VAL A 128 1.60 6.40 1.18
CA VAL A 128 2.37 5.51 0.31
C VAL A 128 1.74 5.37 -1.07
N PHE A 129 0.41 5.41 -1.19
CA PHE A 129 -0.28 5.20 -2.48
C PHE A 129 0.14 6.20 -3.59
N PRO A 130 0.34 7.51 -3.32
CA PRO A 130 0.89 8.44 -4.31
C PRO A 130 2.28 8.03 -4.83
N VAL A 131 3.10 7.37 -4.00
CA VAL A 131 4.40 6.82 -4.43
C VAL A 131 4.19 5.64 -5.39
N ILE A 132 3.24 4.75 -5.11
CA ILE A 132 2.86 3.63 -6.01
C ILE A 132 2.41 4.17 -7.38
N ALA A 133 1.65 5.27 -7.36
CA ALA A 133 1.04 5.91 -8.51
C ALA A 133 2.03 6.58 -9.46
N THR A 134 3.12 7.13 -8.94
CA THR A 134 4.04 8.01 -9.69
C THR A 134 5.42 7.41 -9.93
N ARG A 135 5.84 6.45 -9.10
CA ARG A 135 7.15 5.81 -9.25
C ARG A 135 7.24 5.08 -10.58
N PRO A 136 8.35 5.21 -11.34
CA PRO A 136 8.49 4.52 -12.61
C PRO A 136 8.29 3.00 -12.45
N PRO A 137 7.49 2.35 -13.29
CA PRO A 137 7.39 0.90 -13.30
C PRO A 137 8.68 0.24 -13.80
N GLU A 138 8.87 -1.03 -13.45
CA GLU A 138 10.00 -1.84 -13.94
C GLU A 138 10.04 -1.94 -15.47
N ALA A 139 8.86 -1.86 -16.11
CA ALA A 139 8.73 -1.89 -17.55
C ALA A 139 7.85 -0.74 -18.06
N PRO A 140 8.19 -0.08 -19.19
CA PRO A 140 7.47 1.10 -19.69
C PRO A 140 5.98 0.89 -20.03
N TRP A 141 5.56 -0.36 -20.22
CA TRP A 141 4.18 -0.72 -20.58
C TRP A 141 3.29 -1.02 -19.38
N ILE A 142 3.86 -1.17 -18.18
CA ILE A 142 3.11 -1.31 -16.94
C ILE A 142 2.49 0.05 -16.59
N ARG A 143 1.23 0.04 -16.13
CA ARG A 143 0.48 1.26 -15.85
C ARG A 143 0.06 1.26 -14.38
N PRO A 144 0.51 2.24 -13.58
CA PRO A 144 0.02 2.40 -12.22
C PRO A 144 -1.52 2.54 -12.17
N PRO A 145 -2.16 2.16 -11.04
CA PRO A 145 -1.56 1.54 -9.86
C PRO A 145 -1.32 0.02 -10.04
N MET A 146 -1.71 -0.57 -11.18
CA MET A 146 -1.53 -1.99 -11.47
C MET A 146 -0.07 -2.32 -11.81
N ARG A 147 0.73 -2.59 -10.78
CA ARG A 147 2.16 -2.93 -10.95
C ARG A 147 2.44 -4.43 -10.93
N SER A 148 1.56 -5.23 -10.32
CA SER A 148 1.71 -6.68 -10.24
C SER A 148 1.42 -7.36 -11.58
N LEU A 149 2.41 -8.08 -12.11
CA LEU A 149 2.26 -8.88 -13.32
C LEU A 149 1.16 -9.94 -13.20
N THR A 150 0.97 -10.48 -12.01
CA THR A 150 -0.12 -11.43 -11.73
C THR A 150 -1.47 -10.75 -11.92
N TRP A 151 -1.69 -9.59 -11.32
CA TRP A 151 -2.96 -8.85 -11.46
C TRP A 151 -3.21 -8.37 -12.88
N ILE A 152 -2.17 -7.86 -13.57
CA ILE A 152 -2.26 -7.48 -14.99
C ILE A 152 -2.65 -8.70 -15.82
N ASN A 153 -1.94 -9.84 -15.66
CA ASN A 153 -2.23 -11.05 -16.41
C ASN A 153 -3.65 -11.56 -16.15
N ARG A 154 -4.12 -11.56 -14.89
CA ARG A 154 -5.51 -11.96 -14.55
C ARG A 154 -6.55 -11.05 -15.18
N PHE A 155 -6.32 -9.74 -15.18
CA PHE A 155 -7.21 -8.78 -15.85
C PHE A 155 -7.30 -9.05 -17.36
N LEU A 156 -6.14 -9.20 -18.02
CA LEU A 156 -6.10 -9.48 -19.46
C LEU A 156 -6.74 -10.83 -19.78
N GLN A 157 -6.45 -11.86 -18.98
CA GLN A 157 -7.03 -13.20 -19.12
C GLN A 157 -8.56 -13.16 -18.97
N ALA A 158 -9.09 -12.51 -17.95
CA ALA A 158 -10.53 -12.40 -17.70
C ALA A 158 -11.27 -11.80 -18.90
N LEU A 159 -10.72 -10.77 -19.53
CA LEU A 159 -11.29 -10.17 -20.74
C LEU A 159 -11.17 -11.11 -21.95
N ARG A 160 -10.01 -11.73 -22.17
CA ARG A 160 -9.79 -12.63 -23.32
C ARG A 160 -10.69 -13.86 -23.26
N GLU A 161 -10.85 -14.47 -22.08
CA GLU A 161 -11.76 -15.60 -21.87
C GLU A 161 -13.24 -15.20 -22.02
N SER A 162 -13.56 -13.93 -21.79
CA SER A 162 -14.90 -13.36 -22.01
C SER A 162 -15.17 -12.97 -23.47
N GLY A 163 -14.23 -13.24 -24.40
CA GLY A 163 -14.41 -13.06 -25.83
C GLY A 163 -13.97 -11.71 -26.40
N PHE A 164 -13.25 -10.89 -25.64
CA PHE A 164 -12.72 -9.61 -26.13
C PHE A 164 -11.60 -9.85 -27.16
N SER A 165 -11.55 -9.03 -28.22
CA SER A 165 -10.41 -8.99 -29.15
C SER A 165 -9.14 -8.47 -28.45
N GLU A 166 -7.96 -8.71 -29.04
CA GLU A 166 -6.69 -8.25 -28.45
C GLU A 166 -6.64 -6.73 -28.32
N GLU A 167 -7.11 -6.03 -29.36
CA GLU A 167 -7.20 -4.59 -29.37
C GLU A 167 -8.18 -4.08 -28.30
N ALA A 168 -9.36 -4.70 -28.19
CA ALA A 168 -10.35 -4.37 -27.17
C ALA A 168 -9.79 -4.59 -25.75
N THR A 169 -9.09 -5.70 -25.51
CA THR A 169 -8.46 -5.99 -24.21
C THR A 169 -7.43 -4.93 -23.82
N VAL A 170 -6.55 -4.52 -24.75
CA VAL A 170 -5.55 -3.47 -24.47
C VAL A 170 -6.22 -2.12 -24.24
N ARG A 171 -7.24 -1.77 -25.03
CA ARG A 171 -8.01 -0.52 -24.84
C ARG A 171 -8.73 -0.51 -23.49
N ALA A 172 -9.32 -1.63 -23.09
CA ALA A 172 -9.96 -1.79 -21.79
C ALA A 172 -8.96 -1.61 -20.64
N TYR A 173 -7.79 -2.27 -20.70
CA TYR A 173 -6.75 -2.13 -19.69
C TYR A 173 -6.25 -0.68 -19.55
N ARG A 174 -6.04 0.02 -20.66
CA ARG A 174 -5.63 1.44 -20.66
C ARG A 174 -6.69 2.35 -20.05
N ALA A 175 -7.95 2.16 -20.41
CA ALA A 175 -9.06 2.94 -19.87
C ALA A 175 -9.24 2.69 -18.37
N TYR A 176 -9.25 1.42 -17.96
CA TYR A 176 -9.36 0.99 -16.58
C TYR A 176 -8.24 1.56 -15.70
N SER A 177 -6.97 1.34 -16.07
CA SER A 177 -5.82 1.82 -15.30
C SER A 177 -5.82 3.35 -15.16
N SER A 178 -6.17 4.07 -16.23
CA SER A 178 -6.19 5.54 -16.21
C SER A 178 -7.32 6.10 -15.35
N PHE A 179 -8.52 5.50 -15.42
CA PHE A 179 -9.63 5.81 -14.53
C PHE A 179 -9.23 5.57 -13.08
N LEU A 180 -8.74 4.37 -12.77
CA LEU A 180 -8.44 3.95 -11.40
C LEU A 180 -7.35 4.83 -10.79
N LEU A 181 -6.26 5.07 -11.52
CA LEU A 181 -5.17 5.92 -11.07
C LEU A 181 -5.64 7.35 -10.78
N GLY A 182 -6.33 7.96 -11.75
CA GLY A 182 -6.79 9.35 -11.63
C GLY A 182 -7.80 9.52 -10.50
N HIS A 183 -8.75 8.60 -10.36
CA HIS A 183 -9.77 8.69 -9.34
C HIS A 183 -9.20 8.51 -7.93
N LEU A 184 -8.34 7.51 -7.72
CA LEU A 184 -7.78 7.26 -6.38
C LEU A 184 -6.84 8.38 -5.93
N LEU A 185 -6.07 8.98 -6.84
CA LEU A 185 -5.29 10.17 -6.50
C LEU A 185 -6.18 11.36 -6.15
N LEU A 186 -7.26 11.62 -6.91
CA LEU A 186 -8.19 12.70 -6.58
C LEU A 186 -8.92 12.48 -5.25
N GLU A 187 -9.32 11.24 -4.96
CA GLU A 187 -9.95 10.87 -3.69
C GLU A 187 -9.01 11.14 -2.50
N LEU A 188 -7.72 10.81 -2.64
CA LEU A 188 -6.71 11.10 -1.62
C LEU A 188 -6.39 12.59 -1.49
N ALA A 189 -6.34 13.35 -2.59
CA ALA A 189 -6.11 14.80 -2.53
C ALA A 189 -7.23 15.52 -1.76
N GLY A 190 -8.47 15.04 -1.91
CA GLY A 190 -9.62 15.54 -1.14
C GLY A 190 -9.60 15.20 0.35
N ALA A 191 -8.70 14.30 0.78
CA ALA A 191 -8.51 13.89 2.17
C ALA A 191 -7.34 14.61 2.86
N ASP A 192 -6.85 15.73 2.30
CA ASP A 192 -5.72 16.52 2.81
C ASP A 192 -4.37 15.79 2.76
N VAL A 193 -4.25 14.80 1.85
CA VAL A 193 -2.98 14.17 1.51
C VAL A 193 -2.22 15.10 0.56
N ASP A 194 -0.97 15.42 0.88
CA ASP A 194 -0.13 16.21 -0.01
C ASP A 194 0.31 15.37 -1.23
N ILE A 195 -0.42 15.50 -2.33
CA ILE A 195 -0.12 14.85 -3.62
C ILE A 195 0.73 15.77 -4.52
N SER A 196 0.95 17.03 -4.11
CA SER A 196 1.64 18.02 -4.94
C SER A 196 3.13 17.71 -5.15
N ASP A 197 3.69 16.84 -4.32
CA ASP A 197 5.13 16.63 -4.17
C ASP A 197 5.67 15.34 -4.81
N VAL A 198 4.88 14.62 -5.62
CA VAL A 198 5.28 13.31 -6.19
C VAL A 198 5.76 13.35 -7.65
N GLY A 199 6.22 14.51 -8.13
CA GLY A 199 6.87 14.69 -9.44
C GLY A 199 8.39 14.79 -9.33
N PRO A 200 9.17 14.34 -10.35
CA PRO A 200 10.59 14.66 -10.41
C PRO A 200 10.71 16.16 -10.69
N GLU A 201 11.06 16.92 -9.65
CA GLU A 201 11.34 18.36 -9.71
C GLU A 201 10.11 19.29 -9.88
N SER A 202 9.05 19.04 -9.10
CA SER A 202 8.10 20.11 -8.78
C SER A 202 8.65 20.91 -7.61
N GLY A 203 9.09 22.16 -7.86
CA GLY A 203 9.43 23.08 -6.78
C GLY A 203 8.26 23.21 -5.82
N SER A 204 8.55 23.22 -4.51
CA SER A 204 7.54 23.24 -3.44
C SER A 204 6.38 24.18 -3.80
N CYS A 205 5.20 23.63 -4.08
CA CYS A 205 3.98 24.38 -3.86
C CYS A 205 3.81 24.38 -2.34
N GLY A 206 4.45 25.36 -1.70
CA GLY A 206 4.37 25.54 -0.27
C GLY A 206 2.91 25.54 0.18
N ALA A 207 2.67 24.89 1.33
CA ALA A 207 1.45 24.93 2.11
C ALA A 207 0.57 26.12 1.71
N HIS A 208 -0.50 25.86 0.97
CA HIS A 208 -1.50 26.86 0.67
C HIS A 208 -2.20 27.19 1.99
N ASP A 209 -1.68 28.24 2.63
CA ASP A 209 -2.32 29.07 3.63
C ASP A 209 -3.83 29.16 3.35
N ASP A 210 -4.64 28.75 4.33
CA ASP A 210 -6.12 28.74 4.39
C ASP A 210 -6.77 30.15 4.23
N ALA A 211 -6.09 31.08 3.59
CA ALA A 211 -6.41 32.50 3.50
C ALA A 211 -6.54 33.02 2.06
N ARG A 212 -6.97 32.17 1.11
CA ARG A 212 -7.57 32.66 -0.14
C ARG A 212 -9.06 32.35 -0.16
N GLY A 213 -9.81 33.13 0.63
CA GLY A 213 -11.11 33.59 0.16
C GLY A 213 -10.87 34.38 -1.12
N SER A 214 -10.76 33.69 -2.25
CA SER A 214 -10.67 34.33 -3.56
C SER A 214 -11.93 35.15 -3.72
N ASP A 215 -11.80 36.44 -3.97
CA ASP A 215 -12.91 37.27 -4.42
C ASP A 215 -13.49 36.64 -5.70
N LEU A 216 -14.62 35.94 -5.57
CA LEU A 216 -15.29 35.25 -6.67
C LEU A 216 -16.30 36.16 -7.38
N SER A 217 -16.33 37.46 -7.07
CA SER A 217 -17.30 38.41 -7.64
C SER A 217 -17.23 38.52 -9.16
N GLU A 218 -16.09 38.18 -9.79
CA GLU A 218 -15.93 38.11 -11.25
C GLU A 218 -16.46 36.79 -11.85
N TYR A 219 -16.82 35.80 -11.03
CA TYR A 219 -17.18 34.44 -11.44
C TYR A 219 -18.56 34.02 -10.89
N PRO A 220 -19.66 34.57 -11.41
CA PRO A 220 -21.00 34.40 -10.83
C PRO A 220 -21.46 32.94 -10.75
N PHE A 221 -21.08 32.09 -11.71
CA PHE A 221 -21.41 30.66 -11.66
C PHE A 221 -20.58 29.89 -10.64
N ILE A 222 -19.33 30.28 -10.42
CA ILE A 222 -18.49 29.66 -9.39
C ILE A 222 -19.05 30.08 -8.03
N GLU A 223 -19.34 31.36 -7.81
CA GLU A 223 -19.95 31.84 -6.56
C GLU A 223 -21.30 31.15 -6.26
N GLU A 224 -22.17 30.99 -7.27
CA GLU A 224 -23.46 30.28 -7.12
C GLU A 224 -23.27 28.79 -6.76
N LEU A 225 -22.32 28.12 -7.42
CA LEU A 225 -22.15 26.67 -7.29
C LEU A 225 -21.12 26.27 -6.24
N GLU A 226 -20.31 27.20 -5.71
CA GLU A 226 -19.24 26.94 -4.74
C GLU A 226 -19.71 26.09 -3.57
N PRO A 227 -20.88 26.34 -2.94
CA PRO A 227 -21.35 25.51 -1.84
C PRO A 227 -21.56 24.05 -2.23
N LYS A 228 -22.03 23.80 -3.46
CA LYS A 228 -22.23 22.45 -4.00
C LYS A 228 -20.92 21.81 -4.45
N LEU A 229 -20.01 22.60 -5.03
CA LEU A 229 -18.69 22.15 -5.48
C LEU A 229 -17.78 21.73 -4.32
N ARG A 230 -17.98 22.29 -3.12
CA ARG A 230 -17.26 21.89 -1.89
C ARG A 230 -17.75 20.57 -1.29
N GLU A 231 -18.93 20.07 -1.68
CA GLU A 231 -19.46 18.84 -1.11
C GLU A 231 -18.56 17.65 -1.48
N ASN A 232 -18.15 16.85 -0.50
CA ASN A 232 -17.33 15.66 -0.75
C ASN A 232 -18.24 14.45 -1.03
N HIS A 233 -18.26 14.02 -2.28
CA HIS A 233 -19.00 12.84 -2.76
C HIS A 233 -18.10 11.73 -3.27
N ALA A 234 -16.81 11.72 -2.90
CA ALA A 234 -15.78 10.88 -3.54
C ALA A 234 -16.17 9.39 -3.59
N GLY A 235 -16.78 8.86 -2.53
CA GLY A 235 -17.21 7.46 -2.52
C GLY A 235 -18.33 7.12 -3.48
N GLU A 236 -19.34 7.99 -3.63
CA GLU A 236 -20.40 7.77 -4.62
C GLU A 236 -19.90 8.02 -6.05
N GLU A 237 -19.01 9.00 -6.21
CA GLU A 237 -18.39 9.31 -7.49
C GLU A 237 -17.52 8.16 -7.99
N PHE A 238 -16.81 7.47 -7.08
CA PHE A 238 -16.05 6.25 -7.40
C PHE A 238 -16.95 5.18 -8.02
N GLU A 239 -18.06 4.83 -7.35
CA GLU A 239 -18.97 3.79 -7.84
C GLU A 239 -19.55 4.15 -9.21
N ARG A 240 -20.01 5.40 -9.37
CA ARG A 240 -20.56 5.88 -10.65
C ARG A 240 -19.51 5.87 -11.76
N ALA A 241 -18.27 6.26 -11.47
CA ALA A 241 -17.18 6.28 -12.44
C ALA A 241 -16.72 4.85 -12.80
N LEU A 242 -16.71 3.94 -11.83
CA LEU A 242 -16.44 2.52 -12.05
C LEU A 242 -17.50 1.89 -12.95
N ASP A 243 -18.79 2.13 -12.68
CA ASP A 243 -19.89 1.63 -13.49
C ASP A 243 -19.83 2.14 -14.94
N ARG A 244 -19.51 3.42 -15.14
CA ARG A 244 -19.29 4.00 -16.47
C ARG A 244 -18.10 3.36 -17.18
N THR A 245 -17.02 3.11 -16.45
CA THR A 245 -15.82 2.47 -16.99
C THR A 245 -16.10 1.03 -17.41
N ILE A 246 -16.80 0.24 -16.59
CA ILE A 246 -17.24 -1.11 -16.91
C ILE A 246 -18.18 -1.08 -18.13
N SER A 247 -19.15 -0.16 -18.16
CA SER A 247 -20.05 0.00 -19.31
C SER A 247 -19.32 0.32 -20.61
N TYR A 248 -18.31 1.20 -20.55
CA TYR A 248 -17.44 1.49 -21.69
C TYR A 248 -16.64 0.26 -22.13
N ILE A 249 -16.05 -0.49 -21.18
CA ILE A 249 -15.32 -1.71 -21.50
C ILE A 249 -16.25 -2.73 -22.17
N ALA A 250 -17.49 -2.90 -21.69
CA ALA A 250 -18.45 -3.80 -22.30
C ALA A 250 -18.70 -3.45 -23.78
N GLN A 251 -18.82 -2.16 -24.12
CA GLN A 251 -18.98 -1.70 -25.50
C GLN A 251 -17.77 -2.02 -26.39
N LEU A 252 -16.56 -2.14 -25.83
CA LEU A 252 -15.37 -2.53 -26.59
C LEU A 252 -15.40 -3.99 -27.04
N LYS A 253 -16.18 -4.85 -26.38
CA LYS A 253 -16.30 -6.26 -26.76
C LYS A 253 -17.00 -6.43 -28.11
N ASP A 254 -17.98 -5.58 -28.37
CA ASP A 254 -18.88 -5.67 -29.53
C ASP A 254 -18.45 -4.79 -30.71
N ALA A 255 -17.35 -4.03 -30.55
CA ALA A 255 -16.80 -3.11 -31.55
C ALA A 255 -15.70 -3.77 -32.39
#